data_AF-F2LXP7-F1
#
_entry.id   AF-F2LXP7-F1
#
_cell.length_a   1.000
_cell.length_b   1.000
_cell.length_c   1.000
_cell.angle_alpha   90.00
_cell.angle_beta   90.00
_cell.angle_gamma   90.00
#
_symmetry.space_group_name_H-M   'P 1'
#
loop_
_entity.id
_entity.type
_entity.pdbx_description
1 polymer ?
#
loop_
_entity_poly.entity_id
_entity_poly.type
_entity_poly.pdbx_seq_one_letter_code
_entity_poly.pdbx_strand_id
1 'polypeptide(L)'
;MSHGHGNEHRRLMGFYNAAKWAMEGRCYLDVYADDLNEEEEEQLRRHLEDLGINFDVSEKGIVKGYFEGTYDKVFPVMRQLLKEGWSW
;
A
#
# COMPACT_ATOMS: atom_id res chain seq x y z
N MET A 1 4.63 -6.47 -28.27
CA MET A 1 3.66 -6.52 -27.14
C MET A 1 4.38 -5.97 -25.93
N SER A 2 4.14 -4.69 -25.61
CA SER A 2 4.80 -3.98 -24.50
C SER A 2 4.55 -4.73 -23.19
N HIS A 3 5.62 -5.23 -22.60
CA HIS A 3 5.59 -5.76 -21.23
C HIS A 3 5.50 -4.55 -20.29
N GLY A 4 4.50 -4.55 -19.41
CA GLY A 4 4.18 -3.46 -18.52
C GLY A 4 5.28 -3.22 -17.48
N HIS A 5 5.99 -2.10 -17.62
CA HIS A 5 6.96 -1.57 -16.66
C HIS A 5 6.29 -0.76 -15.52
N GLY A 6 5.03 -1.04 -15.16
CA GLY A 6 4.27 -0.19 -14.23
C GLY A 6 4.33 -0.58 -12.74
N ASN A 7 4.86 -1.77 -12.42
CA ASN A 7 4.74 -2.35 -11.07
C ASN A 7 6.08 -2.57 -10.34
N GLU A 8 7.23 -2.33 -10.97
CA GLU A 8 8.56 -2.59 -10.37
C GLU A 8 8.88 -1.66 -9.18
N HIS A 9 8.13 -0.56 -9.07
CA HIS A 9 8.29 0.50 -8.09
C HIS A 9 7.31 0.42 -6.91
N ARG A 10 6.39 -0.56 -6.93
CA ARG A 10 5.32 -0.70 -5.91
C ARG A 10 5.70 -1.72 -4.85
N ARG A 11 5.86 -1.27 -3.61
CA ARG A 11 6.35 -2.07 -2.49
C ARG A 11 5.45 -2.00 -1.26
N LEU A 12 5.30 -3.15 -0.61
CA LEU A 12 4.76 -3.30 0.73
C LEU A 12 5.93 -3.14 1.71
N MET A 13 5.98 -2.02 2.42
CA MET A 13 7.15 -1.67 3.24
C MET A 13 7.17 -2.39 4.59
N GLY A 14 6.04 -2.88 5.06
CA GLY A 14 5.96 -3.55 6.34
C GLY A 14 4.59 -4.12 6.66
N PHE A 15 4.61 -5.26 7.36
CA PHE A 15 3.49 -5.75 8.14
C PHE A 15 3.96 -5.84 9.59
N TYR A 16 3.68 -4.80 10.39
CA TYR A 16 4.11 -4.76 11.78
C TYR A 16 2.96 -5.15 12.70
N ASN A 17 3.27 -6.06 13.61
CA ASN A 17 2.41 -6.41 14.73
C ASN A 17 3.19 -6.06 16.00
N ALA A 18 3.14 -4.79 16.42
CA ALA A 18 3.76 -4.37 17.67
C ALA A 18 3.24 -5.31 18.76
N ALA A 19 4.09 -5.91 19.59
CA ALA A 19 3.66 -6.97 20.52
C ALA A 19 2.45 -6.56 21.40
N LYS A 20 2.29 -5.27 21.68
CA LYS A 20 1.12 -4.68 22.34
C LYS A 20 -0.16 -4.72 21.48
N TRP A 21 -0.04 -4.43 20.20
CA TRP A 21 -1.14 -4.40 19.21
C TRP A 21 -1.54 -5.80 18.77
N ALA A 22 -0.60 -6.75 18.75
CA ALA A 22 -0.86 -8.16 18.55
C ALA A 22 -1.81 -8.73 19.62
N MET A 23 -1.63 -8.28 20.87
CA MET A 23 -2.54 -8.62 21.98
C MET A 23 -3.92 -7.97 21.84
N GLU A 24 -4.02 -6.84 21.13
CA GLU A 24 -5.27 -6.14 20.81
C GLU A 24 -5.88 -6.56 19.44
N GLY A 25 -5.23 -7.49 18.72
CA GLY A 25 -5.65 -7.97 17.40
C GLY A 25 -5.50 -6.95 16.26
N ARG A 26 -4.72 -5.88 16.46
CA ARG A 26 -4.48 -4.82 15.46
C ARG A 26 -3.23 -5.08 14.63
N CYS A 27 -3.26 -4.69 13.37
CA CYS A 27 -2.23 -4.87 12.37
C CYS A 27 -2.08 -3.59 11.55
N TYR A 28 -0.91 -3.42 10.96
CA TYR A 28 -0.58 -2.28 10.13
C TYR A 28 0.04 -2.75 8.81
N LEU A 29 -0.35 -2.13 7.71
CA LEU A 29 0.19 -2.38 6.38
C LEU A 29 0.69 -1.08 5.78
N ASP A 30 1.99 -1.02 5.50
CA ASP A 30 2.62 0.12 4.84
C ASP A 30 2.77 -0.12 3.34
N VAL A 31 2.45 0.89 2.53
CA VAL A 31 2.60 0.90 1.07
C VAL A 31 3.48 2.04 0.61
N TYR A 32 4.29 1.75 -0.40
CA TYR A 32 5.19 2.70 -1.03
C TYR A 32 5.20 2.51 -2.54
N ALA A 33 5.11 3.60 -3.28
CA ALA A 33 5.38 3.62 -4.71
C ALA A 33 6.17 4.89 -5.06
N ASP A 34 7.14 4.76 -5.97
CA ASP A 34 7.93 5.87 -6.48
C ASP A 34 7.98 5.88 -8.02
N ASP A 35 8.67 6.88 -8.58
CA ASP A 35 8.83 7.09 -10.03
C ASP A 35 7.51 7.20 -10.80
N LEU A 36 6.49 7.80 -10.17
CA LEU A 36 5.16 7.99 -10.77
C LEU A 36 5.07 9.34 -11.48
N ASN A 37 4.41 9.36 -12.63
CA ASN A 37 3.95 10.62 -13.21
C ASN A 37 2.67 11.12 -12.49
N GLU A 38 2.23 12.34 -12.80
CA GLU A 38 1.11 12.99 -12.10
C GLU A 38 -0.23 12.25 -12.27
N GLU A 39 -0.50 11.70 -13.45
CA GLU A 39 -1.71 10.91 -13.71
C GLU A 39 -1.66 9.56 -12.99
N GLU A 40 -0.50 8.89 -13.02
CA GLU A 40 -0.28 7.63 -12.30
C GLU A 40 -0.39 7.81 -10.79
N GLU A 41 0.16 8.90 -10.25
CA GLU A 41 0.06 9.24 -8.84
C GLU A 41 -1.40 9.45 -8.42
N GLU A 42 -2.16 10.24 -9.17
CA GLU A 42 -3.58 10.50 -8.87
C GLU A 42 -4.43 9.22 -8.96
N GLN A 43 -4.23 8.41 -10.00
CA GLN A 43 -4.93 7.13 -10.16
C GLN A 43 -4.59 6.15 -9.04
N LEU A 44 -3.30 6.04 -8.70
CA LEU A 44 -2.85 5.15 -7.63
C LEU A 44 -3.36 5.60 -6.27
N ARG A 45 -3.33 6.92 -5.98
CA ARG A 45 -3.87 7.47 -4.74
C ARG A 45 -5.36 7.14 -4.60
N ARG A 46 -6.17 7.42 -5.62
CA ARG A 46 -7.62 7.11 -5.59
C ARG A 46 -7.89 5.63 -5.32
N HIS A 47 -7.18 4.75 -6.03
CA HIS A 47 -7.30 3.30 -5.85
C HIS A 47 -6.95 2.86 -4.42
N LEU A 48 -5.85 3.35 -3.86
CA LEU A 48 -5.43 3.01 -2.50
C LEU A 48 -6.37 3.65 -1.44
N GLU A 49 -6.93 4.83 -1.70
CA GLU A 49 -7.98 5.47 -0.90
C GLU A 49 -9.25 4.61 -0.84
N ASP A 50 -9.68 4.03 -1.98
CA ASP A 50 -10.83 3.12 -2.04
C ASP A 50 -10.60 1.84 -1.22
N LEU A 51 -9.34 1.43 -1.04
CA LEU A 51 -8.93 0.32 -0.15
C LEU A 51 -8.84 0.74 1.32
N GLY A 52 -9.07 2.02 1.62
CA GLY A 52 -9.02 2.60 2.96
C GLY A 52 -7.62 2.97 3.43
N ILE A 53 -6.63 3.01 2.54
CA ILE A 53 -5.26 3.40 2.87
C ILE A 53 -5.22 4.91 3.13
N ASN A 54 -4.64 5.28 4.25
CA ASN A 54 -4.39 6.67 4.62
C ASN A 54 -3.03 7.10 4.06
N PHE A 55 -2.89 8.35 3.64
CA PHE A 55 -1.65 8.85 3.06
C PHE A 55 -0.85 9.75 4.01
N ASP A 56 0.47 9.60 3.94
CA ASP A 56 1.42 10.52 4.54
C ASP A 56 1.74 11.67 3.58
N VAL A 57 2.24 12.77 4.14
CA VAL A 57 2.83 13.85 3.35
C VAL A 57 4.04 13.29 2.59
N SER A 58 3.95 13.29 1.26
CA SER A 58 4.91 12.68 0.34
C SER A 58 5.34 13.69 -0.73
N GLU A 59 6.53 13.50 -1.29
CA GLU A 59 7.03 14.29 -2.41
C GLU A 59 6.31 13.92 -3.71
N LYS A 60 6.28 14.83 -4.70
CA LYS A 60 5.66 14.56 -6.00
C LYS A 60 6.32 13.35 -6.67
N GLY A 61 5.50 12.46 -7.24
CA GLY A 61 5.93 11.20 -7.85
C GLY A 61 6.18 10.08 -6.83
N ILE A 62 5.84 10.29 -5.56
CA ILE A 62 5.92 9.29 -4.50
C ILE A 62 4.56 9.17 -3.80
N VAL A 63 4.08 7.94 -3.64
CA VAL A 63 2.92 7.62 -2.81
C VAL A 63 3.39 6.83 -1.59
N LYS A 64 3.14 7.38 -0.40
CA LYS A 64 3.33 6.70 0.89
C LYS A 64 2.01 6.66 1.63
N GLY A 65 1.63 5.48 2.08
CA GLY A 65 0.41 5.33 2.86
C GLY A 65 0.42 4.11 3.73
N TYR A 66 -0.60 4.04 4.58
CA TYR A 66 -0.75 2.98 5.55
C TYR A 66 -2.20 2.60 5.78
N PHE A 67 -2.41 1.36 6.20
CA PHE A 67 -3.69 0.86 6.65
C PHE A 67 -3.58 0.25 8.05
N GLU A 68 -4.29 0.83 9.02
CA GLU A 68 -4.43 0.28 10.37
C GLU A 68 -5.79 -0.41 10.52
N GLY A 69 -5.78 -1.66 10.97
CA GLY A 69 -7.01 -2.39 11.21
C GLY A 69 -6.78 -3.70 11.94
N THR A 70 -7.84 -4.47 12.15
CA THR A 70 -7.71 -5.85 12.64
C THR A 70 -7.21 -6.78 11.51
N TYR A 71 -6.62 -7.91 11.86
CA TYR A 71 -6.06 -8.85 10.88
C TYR A 71 -7.06 -9.24 9.77
N ASP A 72 -8.33 -9.45 10.11
CA ASP A 72 -9.41 -9.77 9.17
C ASP A 72 -9.69 -8.66 8.15
N LYS A 73 -9.32 -7.41 8.45
CA LYS A 73 -9.43 -6.27 7.54
C LYS A 73 -8.16 -6.01 6.75
N VAL A 74 -7.00 -6.11 7.40
CA VAL A 74 -5.70 -5.86 6.76
C VAL A 74 -5.37 -6.95 5.74
N PHE A 75 -5.64 -8.21 6.06
CA PHE A 75 -5.25 -9.35 5.22
C PHE A 75 -5.90 -9.36 3.83
N PRO A 76 -7.22 -9.07 3.67
CA PRO A 76 -7.83 -8.89 2.35
C PRO A 76 -7.18 -7.81 1.50
N VAL A 77 -6.88 -6.65 2.08
CA VAL A 77 -6.22 -5.52 1.38
C VAL A 77 -4.83 -5.95 0.91
N MET A 78 -4.02 -6.50 1.80
CA MET A 78 -2.69 -7.03 1.46
C MET A 78 -2.75 -8.06 0.34
N ARG A 79 -3.70 -9.01 0.41
CA ARG A 79 -3.88 -10.05 -0.62
C ARG A 79 -4.28 -9.45 -1.97
N GLN A 80 -5.09 -8.39 -1.98
CA GLN A 80 -5.45 -7.68 -3.20
C GLN A 80 -4.22 -7.01 -3.82
N LEU A 81 -3.45 -6.25 -3.04
CA LEU A 81 -2.23 -5.60 -3.53
C LEU A 81 -1.22 -6.61 -4.10
N LEU A 82 -1.01 -7.75 -3.44
CA LEU A 82 -0.16 -8.82 -3.96
C LEU A 82 -0.64 -9.37 -5.32
N LYS A 83 -1.97 -9.47 -5.54
CA LYS A 83 -2.54 -9.89 -6.83
C LYS A 83 -2.36 -8.82 -7.91
N GLU A 84 -2.36 -7.55 -7.53
CA GLU A 84 -2.12 -6.40 -8.41
C GLU A 84 -0.65 -6.23 -8.77
N GLY A 85 0.24 -7.06 -8.21
CA GLY A 85 1.66 -7.11 -8.54
C GLY A 85 2.56 -6.31 -7.60
N TRP A 86 2.04 -5.86 -6.44
CA TRP A 86 2.88 -5.29 -5.40
C TRP A 86 3.81 -6.36 -4.83
N SER A 87 5.07 -5.99 -4.60
CA SER A 87 6.06 -6.86 -3.95
C SER A 87 6.37 -6.39 -2.54
N TRP A 88 7.09 -7.21 -1.77
CA TRP A 88 7.82 -6.72 -0.59
C TRP A 88 9.06 -5.94 -1.03
#